data_AF-A0A7Y8CNP9-F1
#
_entry.id   AF-A0A7Y8CNP9-F1
#
_cell.length_a   1.000
_cell.length_b   1.000
_cell.length_c   1.000
_cell.angle_alpha   90.00
_cell.angle_beta   90.00
_cell.angle_gamma   90.00
#
_symmetry.space_group_name_H-M   'P 1'
#
loop_
_entity.id
_entity.type
_entity.pdbx_description
1 polymer ?
#
loop_
_entity_poly.entity_id
_entity_poly.type
_entity_poly.pdbx_seq_one_letter_code
_entity_poly.pdbx_strand_id
1 'polypeptide(L)' 'FQAMQGPWYIRALQVAVAADPDIRQETWNGYSYQILLTPEAMGWGLGGAMLLSFGLECLFRLIDWVVLGGKRLRQSRPIE' A
#
# COMPACT_ATOMS: atom_id res chain seq x y z
N PHE A 1 19.33 -15.51 -18.94
CA PHE A 1 18.20 -15.48 -19.89
C PHE A 1 17.05 -16.42 -19.55
N GLN A 2 17.27 -17.60 -18.95
CA GLN A 2 16.22 -18.59 -18.69
C GLN A 2 15.08 -18.12 -17.76
N ALA A 3 15.35 -17.20 -16.83
CA ALA A 3 14.35 -16.72 -15.89
C ALA A 3 13.41 -15.62 -16.44
N MET A 4 13.70 -15.03 -17.61
CA MET A 4 12.74 -14.21 -18.36
C MET A 4 11.69 -15.03 -19.14
N GLN A 5 11.84 -16.36 -19.23
CA GLN A 5 10.87 -17.25 -19.85
C GLN A 5 9.90 -17.87 -18.84
N GLY A 6 10.14 -17.70 -17.53
CA GLY A 6 9.32 -18.27 -16.46
C GLY A 6 7.96 -17.56 -16.23
N PRO A 7 7.21 -17.95 -15.21
CA PRO A 7 5.97 -17.28 -14.81
C PRO A 7 6.17 -15.80 -14.45
N TRP A 8 5.10 -15.00 -14.58
CA TRP A 8 5.17 -13.53 -14.45
C TRP A 8 5.77 -13.06 -13.11
N TYR A 9 5.48 -13.76 -12.01
CA TYR A 9 5.99 -13.41 -10.68
C TYR A 9 7.51 -13.61 -10.55
N ILE A 10 8.07 -14.63 -11.21
CA ILE A 10 9.53 -14.88 -11.22
C ILE A 10 10.24 -13.79 -12.01
N ARG A 11 9.65 -13.38 -13.15
CA ARG A 11 10.18 -12.28 -13.96
C ARG A 11 10.19 -10.97 -13.16
N ALA A 12 9.11 -10.66 -12.44
CA ALA A 12 9.02 -9.46 -11.61
C ALA A 12 10.06 -9.45 -10.48
N LEU A 13 10.21 -10.59 -9.78
CA LEU A 13 11.23 -10.76 -8.75
C LEU A 13 12.65 -10.57 -9.31
N GLN A 14 12.90 -11.12 -10.50
CA GLN A 14 14.20 -11.00 -11.14
C GLN A 14 14.51 -9.56 -11.59
N VAL A 15 13.53 -8.83 -12.09
CA VAL A 15 13.70 -7.40 -12.44
C VAL A 15 13.93 -6.56 -11.18
N ALA A 16 13.25 -6.87 -10.07
CA ALA A 16 13.43 -6.17 -8.81
C ALA A 16 14.82 -6.43 -8.19
N VAL A 17 15.23 -7.69 -8.12
CA VAL A 17 16.42 -8.12 -7.34
C VAL A 17 17.69 -8.23 -8.18
N ALA A 18 17.58 -8.69 -9.43
CA ALA A 18 18.71 -9.11 -10.25
C ALA A 18 18.70 -8.46 -11.65
N ALA A 19 18.14 -7.25 -11.77
CA ALA A 19 18.23 -6.51 -13.03
C ALA A 19 19.63 -5.95 -13.25
N ASP A 20 20.05 -6.03 -14.50
CA ASP A 20 21.36 -5.59 -14.98
C ASP A 20 21.54 -4.08 -14.76
N PRO A 21 22.63 -3.63 -14.10
CA PRO A 21 22.86 -2.22 -13.81
C PRO A 21 23.00 -1.35 -15.05
N ASP A 22 23.55 -1.86 -16.16
CA ASP A 22 23.71 -1.06 -17.40
C ASP A 22 22.35 -0.75 -18.03
N ILE A 23 21.45 -1.73 -18.08
CA ILE A 23 20.09 -1.57 -18.59
C ILE A 23 19.27 -0.64 -17.69
N ARG A 24 19.48 -0.68 -16.37
CA ARG A 24 18.87 0.28 -15.43
C ARG A 24 19.32 1.69 -15.74
N GLN A 25 20.63 1.92 -15.92
CA GLN A 25 21.18 3.24 -16.18
C GLN A 25 20.64 3.84 -17.50
N GLU A 26 20.52 3.01 -18.53
CA GLU A 26 19.96 3.40 -19.83
C GLU A 26 18.45 3.72 -19.74
N THR A 27 17.70 2.92 -18.98
CA THR A 27 16.29 3.18 -18.68
C THR A 27 16.11 4.50 -17.94
N TRP A 28 16.93 4.77 -16.91
CA TRP A 28 16.87 6.01 -16.14
C TRP A 28 17.23 7.25 -16.97
N ASN A 29 18.25 7.16 -17.83
CA ASN A 29 18.64 8.27 -18.70
C ASN A 29 17.64 8.52 -19.83
N GLY A 30 16.95 7.48 -20.33
CA GLY A 30 15.93 7.60 -21.37
C GLY A 30 14.53 7.98 -20.86
N TYR A 31 14.20 7.67 -19.61
CA TYR A 31 12.89 7.98 -19.02
C TYR A 31 12.82 9.39 -18.44
N SER A 32 12.63 10.38 -19.32
CA SER A 32 12.05 11.66 -18.92
C SER A 32 10.56 11.47 -18.65
N TYR A 33 10.21 10.97 -17.45
CA TYR A 33 8.84 10.94 -16.95
C TYR A 33 8.36 12.38 -16.73
N GLN A 34 7.87 13.05 -17.78
CA GLN A 34 6.76 13.96 -17.55
C GLN A 34 5.59 13.08 -17.17
N ILE A 35 5.38 12.87 -15.87
CA ILE A 35 4.13 12.32 -15.40
C ILE A 35 3.07 13.31 -15.91
N LEU A 36 2.26 12.89 -16.89
CA LEU A 36 1.00 13.55 -17.15
C LEU A 36 0.15 13.30 -15.91
N LEU A 37 0.40 14.09 -14.87
CA LEU A 37 -0.43 14.20 -13.70
C LEU A 37 -1.70 14.88 -14.21
N THR A 38 -2.56 14.09 -14.86
CA THR A 38 -3.89 14.54 -15.21
C THR A 38 -4.57 14.87 -13.89
N PRO A 39 -5.26 16.02 -13.78
CA PRO A 39 -5.94 16.40 -12.55
C PRO A 39 -6.86 15.29 -12.02
N GLU A 40 -7.42 14.50 -12.93
CA GLU A 40 -8.21 13.31 -12.65
C GLU A 40 -7.43 12.23 -11.89
N ALA A 41 -6.22 11.86 -12.35
CA ALA A 41 -5.39 10.87 -11.68
C ALA A 41 -5.00 11.32 -10.27
N MET A 42 -4.75 12.62 -10.06
CA MET A 42 -4.53 13.18 -8.72
C MET A 42 -5.77 13.05 -7.84
N GLY A 43 -6.96 13.34 -8.38
CA GLY A 43 -8.23 13.20 -7.68
C GLY A 43 -8.48 11.76 -7.21
N TRP A 44 -8.28 10.78 -8.09
CA TRP A 44 -8.39 9.36 -7.75
C TRP A 44 -7.32 8.90 -6.76
N GLY A 45 -6.08 9.34 -6.92
CA GLY A 45 -4.99 9.02 -6.01
C GLY A 45 -5.25 9.55 -4.60
N LEU A 46 -5.63 10.83 -4.49
CA LEU A 46 -5.92 11.47 -3.21
C LEU A 46 -7.19 10.91 -2.56
N GLY A 47 -8.27 10.76 -3.34
CA GLY A 47 -9.52 10.20 -2.87
C GLY A 47 -9.37 8.74 -2.40
N GLY A 48 -8.63 7.93 -3.17
CA GLY A 48 -8.31 6.56 -2.81
C GLY A 48 -7.46 6.47 -1.54
N ALA A 49 -6.46 7.34 -1.40
CA ALA A 49 -5.63 7.39 -0.19
C ALA A 49 -6.44 7.80 1.06
N MET A 50 -7.35 8.79 0.93
CA MET A 50 -8.23 9.20 2.02
C MET A 50 -9.20 8.08 2.42
N LEU A 51 -9.84 7.42 1.46
CA LEU A 51 -10.74 6.29 1.72
C LEU A 51 -10.01 5.13 2.38
N LEU A 52 -8.81 4.80 1.91
CA LEU A 52 -7.97 3.76 2.50
C LEU A 52 -7.58 4.11 3.95
N SER A 53 -7.13 5.35 4.18
CA SER A 53 -6.77 5.84 5.51
C SER A 53 -7.95 5.78 6.47
N PHE A 54 -9.14 6.20 6.02
CA PHE A 54 -10.37 6.12 6.81
C PHE A 54 -10.75 4.66 7.11
N GLY A 55 -10.67 3.77 6.12
CA GLY A 55 -10.93 2.34 6.30
C GLY A 55 -10.00 1.70 7.32
N LEU A 56 -8.71 2.02 7.27
CA LEU A 56 -7.72 1.55 8.25
C LEU A 56 -8.02 2.09 9.65
N GLU A 57 -8.37 3.36 9.79
CA GLU A 57 -8.73 3.92 11.10
C GLU A 57 -9.99 3.28 11.69
N CYS A 58 -11.03 3.07 10.88
CA CYS A 58 -12.21 2.31 11.30
C CYS A 58 -11.85 0.89 11.73
N LEU A 59 -10.99 0.20 10.97
CA LEU A 59 -10.53 -1.14 11.32
C LEU A 59 -9.80 -1.16 12.67
N PHE A 60 -8.86 -0.24 12.90
CA PHE A 60 -8.14 -0.14 14.17
C PHE A 60 -9.05 0.22 15.34
N ARG A 61 -10.00 1.15 15.15
CA ARG A 61 -11.01 1.50 16.15
C ARG A 61 -11.89 0.31 16.53
N LEU A 62 -12.29 -0.50 15.56
CA LEU A 62 -13.07 -1.72 15.81
C LEU A 62 -12.25 -2.76 16.59
N ILE A 63 -10.98 -2.96 16.22
CA ILE A 63 -10.08 -3.85 16.96
C ILE A 63 -9.92 -3.36 18.40
N ASP A 64 -9.66 -2.07 18.59
CA ASP A 64 -9.52 -1.46 19.93
C ASP A 64 -10.80 -1.63 20.76
N TRP A 65 -11.97 -1.42 20.14
CA TRP A 65 -13.26 -1.63 20.80
C TRP A 65 -13.51 -3.11 21.15
N VAL A 66 -13.18 -4.06 20.27
CA VAL A 66 -13.32 -5.50 20.58
C VAL A 66 -12.40 -5.91 21.73
N VAL A 67 -11.17 -5.38 21.77
CA VAL A 67 -10.17 -5.74 22.79
C VAL A 67 -10.41 -5.03 24.13
N LEU A 68 -10.77 -3.74 24.13
CA LEU A 68 -10.93 -2.92 25.34
C LEU A 68 -12.39 -2.71 25.78
N GLY A 69 -13.35 -2.78 24.85
CA GLY A 69 -14.77 -2.48 25.09
C GLY A 69 -15.43 -3.43 26.09
N GLY A 70 -14.98 -4.69 26.16
CA GLY A 70 -15.43 -5.64 27.19
C GLY A 70 -15.00 -5.26 28.62
N LYS A 71 -13.91 -4.48 28.78
CA LYS A 71 -13.38 -4.10 30.09
C LYS A 71 -14.10 -2.89 30.69
N ARG A 72 -14.53 -1.93 29.86
CA ARG A 72 -15.18 -0.68 30.33
C ARG A 72 -16.61 -0.91 30.83
N LEU A 73 -17.33 -1.90 30.30
CA LEU A 73 -18.69 -2.25 30.74
C LEU A 73 -18.75 -2.83 32.17
N ARG A 74 -17.63 -3.36 32.70
CA ARG A 74 -17.61 -3.98 34.04
C ARG A 74 -17.43 -2.95 35.17
N GLN A 75 -16.91 -1.77 34.87
CA GLN A 75 -16.54 -0.77 35.87
C GLN A 75 -17.67 0.24 36.19
N SER A 76 -18.73 0.27 35.39
CA SER A 76 -19.88 1.16 35.58
C SER A 76 -20.98 0.60 36.48
N ARG A 77 -20.75 -0.50 37.22
CA ARG A 77 -21.69 -0.93 38.27
C ARG A 77 -21.33 -0.19 39.56
N PRO A 78 -22.09 0.82 39.99
CA PRO A 78 -22.01 1.28 41.37
C PRO A 78 -22.37 0.12 42.29
N ILE A 79 -21.52 -0.11 43.28
CA ILE A 79 -21.75 -1.09 44.34
C ILE A 79 -22.70 -0.38 45.32
N GLU A 80 -23.92 -0.89 45.45
CA GLU A 80 -24.88 -0.48 46.50
C GLU A 80 -24.35 -0.85 47.90
#